data_AF-A0A842S7S3-F1
#
_entry.id   AF-A0A842S7S3-F1
#
_cell.length_a   1.000
_cell.length_b   1.000
_cell.length_c   1.000
_cell.angle_alpha   90.00
_cell.angle_beta   90.00
_cell.angle_gamma   90.00
#
_symmetry.space_group_name_H-M   'P 1'
#
loop_
_entity.id
_entity.type
_entity.pdbx_description
1 polymer ?
#
loop_
_entity_poly.entity_id
_entity_poly.type
_entity_poly.pdbx_seq_one_letter_code
_entity_poly.pdbx_strand_id
1 'polypeptide(L)'
;MLSRTLVVKYSLLEIIEACKDIASHIISIYKFQRPKTYSEIFSILGENKLINTEMRGNLSEIAKFRNLLVHSYAKVENKKVLKYIKEELDNVGEFVKIILSLV
;
A
#
# COMPACT_ATOMS: atom_id res chain seq x y z
N MET A 1 14.28 2.74 -23.37
CA MET A 1 12.89 3.13 -23.01
C MET A 1 12.26 2.21 -21.96
N LEU A 2 12.55 0.89 -21.94
CA LEU A 2 12.05 -0.08 -20.94
C LEU A 2 12.56 0.15 -19.50
N SER A 3 13.74 0.74 -19.31
CA SER A 3 14.36 0.93 -17.99
C SER A 3 13.56 1.85 -17.05
N ARG A 4 12.97 2.94 -17.57
CA ARG A 4 12.25 3.91 -16.72
C ARG A 4 10.99 3.31 -16.10
N THR A 5 10.22 2.56 -16.88
CA THR A 5 9.00 1.91 -16.37
C THR A 5 9.31 0.85 -15.32
N LEU A 6 10.43 0.14 -15.47
CA LEU A 6 10.89 -0.83 -14.47
C LEU A 6 11.21 -0.13 -13.15
N VAL A 7 11.99 0.96 -13.18
CA VAL A 7 12.33 1.75 -11.98
C VAL A 7 11.06 2.23 -11.28
N VAL A 8 10.11 2.80 -12.00
CA VAL A 8 8.86 3.30 -11.40
C VAL A 8 8.05 2.19 -10.73
N LYS A 9 7.98 1.01 -11.34
CA LYS A 9 7.32 -0.15 -10.73
C LYS A 9 8.05 -0.61 -9.46
N TYR A 10 9.38 -0.68 -9.48
CA TYR A 10 10.16 -1.03 -8.28
C TYR A 10 9.99 -0.01 -7.15
N SER A 11 10.03 1.29 -7.45
CA SER A 11 9.78 2.33 -6.45
C SER A 11 8.39 2.22 -5.83
N LEU A 12 7.36 1.88 -6.63
CA LEU A 12 6.03 1.62 -6.06
C LEU A 12 6.08 0.43 -5.08
N LEU A 13 6.75 -0.67 -5.44
CA LEU A 13 6.87 -1.82 -4.55
C LEU A 13 7.52 -1.43 -3.22
N GLU A 14 8.61 -0.67 -3.24
CA GLU A 14 9.28 -0.17 -2.03
C GLU A 14 8.36 0.70 -1.17
N ILE A 15 7.60 1.60 -1.79
CA ILE A 15 6.63 2.46 -1.10
C ILE A 15 5.56 1.62 -0.39
N ILE A 16 5.06 0.56 -1.04
CA ILE A 16 4.03 -0.32 -0.48
C ILE A 16 4.58 -1.10 0.73
N GLU A 17 5.80 -1.62 0.62
CA GLU A 17 6.46 -2.30 1.74
C GLU A 17 6.72 -1.33 2.91
N ALA A 18 7.10 -0.08 2.64
CA ALA A 18 7.26 0.94 3.68
C ALA A 18 5.93 1.26 4.39
N CYS A 19 4.82 1.41 3.65
CA CYS A 19 3.50 1.63 4.25
C CYS A 19 3.09 0.46 5.16
N LYS A 20 3.39 -0.77 4.74
CA LYS A 20 3.14 -1.98 5.50
C LYS A 20 3.95 -2.01 6.80
N ASP A 21 5.23 -1.64 6.74
CA ASP A 21 6.11 -1.64 7.91
C ASP A 21 5.67 -0.57 8.93
N ILE A 22 5.30 0.62 8.46
CA ILE A 22 4.73 1.69 9.29
C ILE A 22 3.45 1.20 9.98
N ALA A 23 2.50 0.65 9.21
CA ALA A 23 1.25 0.15 9.75
C ALA A 23 1.46 -0.98 10.78
N SER A 24 2.41 -1.88 10.53
CA SER A 24 2.78 -2.95 11.46
C SER A 24 3.39 -2.40 12.75
N HIS A 25 4.21 -1.35 12.65
CA HIS A 25 4.79 -0.69 13.80
C HIS A 25 3.71 -0.02 14.67
N ILE A 26 2.75 0.66 14.05
CA ILE A 26 1.60 1.27 14.73
C ILE A 26 0.78 0.20 15.46
N ILE A 27 0.44 -0.91 14.78
CA ILE A 27 -0.26 -2.04 15.40
C ILE A 27 0.46 -2.52 16.67
N SER A 28 1.79 -2.60 16.62
CA SER A 28 2.62 -2.98 17.77
C SER A 28 2.57 -1.96 18.91
N ILE A 29 2.63 -0.66 18.60
CA ILE A 29 2.59 0.42 19.60
C ILE A 29 1.25 0.43 20.34
N TYR A 30 0.14 0.34 19.60
CA TYR A 30 -1.20 0.36 20.17
C TYR A 30 -1.67 -1.01 20.71
N LYS A 31 -0.81 -2.04 20.64
CA LYS A 31 -1.09 -3.41 21.11
C LYS A 31 -2.35 -4.01 20.51
N PHE A 32 -2.63 -3.73 19.24
CA PHE A 32 -3.75 -4.35 18.54
C PHE A 32 -3.50 -5.82 18.24
N GLN A 33 -4.52 -6.50 17.69
CA GLN A 33 -4.38 -7.86 17.21
C GLN A 33 -3.21 -7.97 16.23
N ARG A 34 -2.34 -8.97 16.44
CA ARG A 34 -1.19 -9.19 15.57
C ARG A 34 -1.66 -9.67 14.19
N PRO A 35 -1.24 -9.02 13.09
CA PRO A 35 -1.54 -9.48 11.74
C PRO A 35 -0.87 -10.83 11.48
N LYS A 36 -1.63 -11.77 10.90
CA LYS A 36 -1.14 -13.05 10.39
C LYS A 36 -0.79 -12.96 8.91
N THR A 37 -1.40 -12.03 8.18
CA THR A 37 -1.20 -11.82 6.76
C THR A 37 -1.01 -10.34 6.44
N TYR A 38 -0.46 -10.04 5.26
CA TYR A 38 -0.28 -8.64 4.83
C TYR A 38 -1.61 -7.91 4.64
N SER A 39 -2.63 -8.60 4.12
CA SER A 39 -3.99 -8.05 3.98
C SER A 39 -4.66 -7.72 5.32
N GLU A 40 -4.25 -8.37 6.41
CA GLU A 40 -4.79 -8.10 7.74
C GLU A 40 -4.27 -6.77 8.32
N ILE A 41 -3.09 -6.29 7.90
CA ILE A 41 -2.46 -5.09 8.47
C ILE A 41 -3.39 -3.87 8.34
N PHE A 42 -3.82 -3.54 7.12
CA PHE A 42 -4.73 -2.41 6.90
C PHE A 42 -6.14 -2.68 7.43
N SER A 43 -6.55 -3.95 7.49
CA SER A 43 -7.82 -4.34 8.11
C SER A 43 -7.86 -4.00 9.60
N ILE A 44 -6.79 -4.33 10.32
CA ILE A 44 -6.65 -4.06 11.76
C ILE A 44 -6.65 -2.55 12.03
N LEU A 45 -5.97 -1.76 11.20
CA LEU A 45 -6.01 -0.29 11.32
C LEU A 45 -7.44 0.27 11.18
N GLY A 46 -8.19 -0.24 10.19
CA GLY A 46 -9.58 0.18 9.97
C GLY A 46 -10.53 -0.27 11.07
N GLU A 47 -10.38 -1.49 11.57
CA GLU A 47 -11.18 -2.03 12.69
C GLU A 47 -10.97 -1.23 13.98
N ASN A 48 -9.76 -0.71 14.20
CA ASN A 48 -9.43 0.17 15.31
C ASN A 48 -9.66 1.66 15.00
N LYS A 49 -10.34 1.98 13.89
CA LYS A 49 -10.73 3.34 13.48
C LYS A 49 -9.57 4.33 13.28
N LEU A 50 -8.36 3.83 13.04
CA LEU A 50 -7.22 4.67 12.69
C LEU A 50 -7.27 5.15 11.24
N ILE A 51 -7.92 4.37 10.38
CA ILE A 51 -8.23 4.74 8.99
C ILE A 51 -9.71 4.48 8.73
N ASN A 52 -10.32 5.26 7.83
CA ASN A 52 -11.71 5.06 7.44
C ASN A 52 -11.85 3.85 6.48
N THR A 53 -13.10 3.45 6.20
CA THR A 53 -13.39 2.30 5.34
C THR A 53 -12.90 2.49 3.90
N GLU A 54 -12.95 3.71 3.39
CA GLU A 54 -12.46 4.06 2.05
C GLU A 54 -10.95 3.84 1.94
N MET A 55 -10.17 4.41 2.85
CA MET A 55 -8.72 4.24 2.94
C MET A 55 -8.32 2.77 3.16
N ARG A 56 -9.05 2.04 4.01
CA ARG A 56 -8.86 0.59 4.17
C ARG A 56 -9.02 -0.14 2.83
N GLY A 57 -10.04 0.23 2.05
CA GLY A 57 -10.26 -0.29 0.71
C GLY A 57 -9.11 0.02 -0.24
N ASN A 58 -8.73 1.30 -0.32
CA ASN A 58 -7.66 1.78 -1.20
C ASN A 58 -6.31 1.08 -0.90
N LEU A 59 -5.91 1.01 0.37
CA LEU A 59 -4.67 0.32 0.77
C LEU A 59 -4.71 -1.20 0.53
N SER A 60 -5.90 -1.80 0.62
CA SER A 60 -6.08 -3.22 0.27
C SER A 60 -5.92 -3.47 -1.23
N GLU A 61 -6.42 -2.57 -2.08
CA GLU A 61 -6.22 -2.64 -3.52
C GLU A 61 -4.75 -2.44 -3.91
N ILE A 62 -4.04 -1.52 -3.25
CA ILE A 62 -2.59 -1.35 -3.40
C ILE A 62 -1.84 -2.66 -3.12
N ALA A 63 -2.18 -3.37 -2.04
CA ALA A 63 -1.55 -4.64 -1.69
C ALA A 63 -1.82 -5.73 -2.74
N LYS A 64 -3.02 -5.78 -3.32
CA LYS A 64 -3.36 -6.69 -4.43
C LYS A 64 -2.60 -6.32 -5.70
N PHE A 65 -2.48 -5.03 -6.00
CA PHE A 65 -1.75 -4.53 -7.15
C PHE A 65 -0.26 -4.87 -7.06
N ARG A 66 0.37 -4.78 -5.88
CA ARG A 66 1.73 -5.27 -5.63
C ARG A 66 1.89 -6.74 -6.04
N ASN A 67 0.96 -7.61 -5.65
CA ASN A 67 1.00 -9.03 -6.03
C ASN A 67 0.85 -9.21 -7.54
N LEU A 68 -0.05 -8.47 -8.18
CA LEU A 68 -0.21 -8.49 -9.63
C LEU A 68 1.07 -8.03 -10.34
N LEU A 69 1.70 -6.96 -9.86
CA LEU A 69 2.96 -6.45 -10.41
C LEU A 69 4.06 -7.51 -10.31
N VAL A 70 4.29 -8.09 -9.14
CA VAL A 70 5.34 -9.10 -8.91
C VAL A 70 5.14 -10.35 -9.77
N HIS A 71 3.90 -10.86 -9.87
CA HIS A 71 3.64 -12.13 -10.56
C HIS A 71 3.33 -12.00 -12.06
N SER A 72 2.81 -10.85 -12.52
CA SER A 72 2.35 -10.65 -13.91
C SER A 72 3.22 -9.66 -14.70
N TYR A 73 4.45 -9.42 -14.25
CA TYR A 73 5.38 -8.43 -14.82
C TYR A 73 5.51 -8.47 -16.35
N ALA A 74 5.34 -9.65 -16.96
CA ALA A 74 5.47 -9.87 -18.40
C ALA A 74 4.17 -9.70 -19.21
N LYS A 75 2.99 -9.67 -18.58
CA LYS A 75 1.69 -9.71 -19.27
C LYS A 75 0.89 -8.41 -19.21
N VAL A 76 1.23 -7.48 -18.30
CA VAL A 76 0.44 -6.25 -18.11
C VAL A 76 0.98 -5.10 -18.97
N GLU A 77 0.07 -4.45 -19.72
CA GLU A 77 0.39 -3.27 -20.53
C GLU A 77 0.93 -2.12 -19.67
N ASN A 78 2.15 -1.66 -19.98
CA ASN A 78 2.84 -0.61 -19.21
C ASN A 78 2.06 0.71 -19.09
N LYS A 79 1.23 1.07 -20.08
CA LYS A 79 0.39 2.28 -20.03
C LYS A 79 -0.65 2.21 -18.91
N LYS A 80 -1.29 1.05 -18.73
CA LYS A 80 -2.26 0.83 -17.66
C LYS A 80 -1.57 0.89 -16.30
N VAL A 81 -0.41 0.25 -16.17
CA VAL A 81 0.40 0.30 -14.94
C VAL A 81 0.74 1.73 -14.54
N LEU A 82 1.22 2.56 -15.46
CA LEU A 82 1.58 3.94 -15.14
C LEU A 82 0.39 4.80 -14.71
N LYS A 83 -0.83 4.52 -15.22
CA LYS A 83 -2.04 5.19 -14.75
C LYS A 83 -2.38 4.79 -13.32
N TYR A 84 -2.41 3.48 -13.04
CA TYR A 84 -2.66 2.96 -11.70
C TYR A 84 -1.65 3.50 -10.69
N ILE A 85 -0.35 3.51 -11.01
CA ILE A 85 0.70 4.02 -10.11
C ILE A 85 0.42 5.46 -9.66
N LYS A 86 -0.11 6.32 -10.54
CA LYS A 86 -0.43 7.70 -10.14
C LYS A 86 -1.57 7.74 -9.11
N GLU A 87 -2.65 7.01 -9.35
CA GLU A 87 -3.79 6.93 -8.43
C GLU A 87 -3.35 6.35 -7.08
N GLU A 88 -2.45 5.36 -7.07
CA GLU A 88 -1.94 4.78 -5.81
C GLU A 88 -1.00 5.70 -5.03
N LEU A 89 -0.25 6.58 -5.70
CA LEU A 89 0.60 7.55 -5.00
C LEU A 89 -0.24 8.57 -4.22
N ASP A 90 -1.41 8.94 -4.71
CA ASP A 90 -2.33 9.83 -3.99
C ASP A 90 -2.87 9.15 -2.73
N ASN A 91 -3.27 7.88 -2.83
CA ASN A 91 -3.69 7.04 -1.69
C ASN A 91 -2.59 6.91 -0.63
N VAL A 92 -1.34 6.65 -1.05
CA VAL A 92 -0.18 6.62 -0.14
C VAL A 92 0.02 7.97 0.55
N GLY A 93 -0.09 9.07 -0.20
CA GLY A 93 0.06 10.42 0.35
C GLY A 93 -0.99 10.72 1.43
N GLU A 94 -2.24 10.28 1.22
CA GLU A 94 -3.30 10.41 2.22
C GLU A 94 -3.05 9.51 3.45
N PHE A 95 -2.58 8.28 3.25
CA PHE A 95 -2.21 7.39 4.35
C PHE A 95 -1.15 8.01 5.24
N VAL A 96 -0.08 8.56 4.65
CA VAL A 96 1.00 9.22 5.38
C VAL A 96 0.48 10.41 6.19
N LYS A 97 -0.42 11.24 5.62
CA LYS A 97 -1.03 12.35 6.36
C LYS A 97 -1.80 11.89 7.58
N ILE A 98 -2.59 10.82 7.46
CA ILE A 98 -3.32 10.24 8.59
C ILE A 98 -2.33 9.77 9.65
N ILE A 99 -1.31 9.00 9.27
CA ILE A 99 -0.32 8.48 10.23
C ILE A 99 0.40 9.62 10.96
N LEU A 100 0.82 10.66 10.25
CA LEU A 100 1.48 11.83 10.86
C LEU A 100 0.57 12.59 11.84
N SER A 101 -0.75 12.48 11.72
CA SER A 101 -1.69 13.07 12.68
C SER A 101 -1.90 12.23 13.95
N LEU A 102 -1.39 10.99 13.98
CA LEU A 102 -1.49 10.08 15.13
C LEU A 102 -0.30 10.20 16.09
N VAL A 103 0.79 10.86 15.67
CA VAL A 103 2.04 11.05 16.43
C VAL A 103 2.15 12.49 16.91
#